data_AF-A0A078G7I8-F1
#
_entry.id   AF-A0A078G7I8-F1
#
_cell.length_a   1.000
_cell.length_b   1.000
_cell.length_c   1.000
_cell.angle_alpha   90.00
_cell.angle_beta   90.00
_cell.angle_gamma   90.00
#
_symmetry.space_group_name_H-M   'P 1'
#
loop_
_entity.id
_entity.type
_entity.pdbx_description
1 polymer ?
#
loop_
_entity_poly.entity_id
_entity_poly.type
_entity_poly.pdbx_seq_one_letter_code
_entity_poly.pdbx_strand_id
1 'polypeptide(L)' 'MSVSPNQIRALEKRNKAGNFAKKIKAKTRRKMHDLSNPLEPDEFADMWKDDE' A
#
# COMPACT_ATOMS: atom_id res chain seq x y z
N MET A 1 -5.79 19.69 -33.64
CA MET A 1 -6.80 19.38 -32.59
C MET A 1 -6.36 20.05 -31.29
N SER A 2 -6.99 21.16 -30.89
CA SER A 2 -6.72 21.80 -29.60
C SER A 2 -7.62 21.20 -28.53
N VAL A 3 -7.04 20.76 -27.42
CA VAL A 3 -7.77 20.30 -26.25
C VAL A 3 -8.16 21.53 -25.44
N SER A 4 -9.43 21.64 -25.03
CA SER A 4 -9.86 22.80 -24.25
C SER A 4 -9.19 22.79 -22.86
N PRO A 5 -8.78 23.96 -22.32
CA PRO A 5 -8.18 24.02 -20.99
C PRO A 5 -9.07 23.41 -19.89
N ASN A 6 -10.40 23.44 -20.07
CA ASN A 6 -11.33 22.83 -19.14
C ASN A 6 -11.25 21.29 -19.19
N GLN A 7 -11.10 20.71 -20.37
CA GLN A 7 -10.95 19.26 -20.54
C GLN A 7 -9.67 18.75 -19.87
N ILE A 8 -8.58 19.52 -19.92
CA ILE A 8 -7.33 19.20 -19.20
C ILE A 8 -7.56 19.20 -17.68
N ARG A 9 -8.20 20.26 -17.14
CA ARG A 9 -8.51 20.34 -15.69
C ARG A 9 -9.45 19.23 -15.23
N ALA A 10 -10.45 18.87 -16.05
CA ALA A 10 -11.37 17.78 -15.75
C ALA A 10 -10.65 16.42 -15.68
N LEU A 11 -9.73 16.16 -16.62
CA LEU A 11 -8.90 14.95 -16.63
C LEU A 11 -7.98 14.90 -15.40
N GLU A 12 -7.32 16.00 -15.06
CA GLU A 12 -6.47 16.05 -13.85
C GLU A 12 -7.26 15.77 -12.57
N LYS A 13 -8.46 16.35 -12.42
CA LYS A 13 -9.32 16.10 -11.25
C LYS A 13 -9.72 14.62 -11.17
N ARG A 14 -10.13 14.01 -12.29
CA ARG A 14 -10.47 12.57 -12.36
C ARG A 14 -9.28 11.69 -12.00
N ASN A 15 -8.08 12.01 -12.50
CA ASN A 15 -6.87 11.26 -12.20
C ASN A 15 -6.50 11.34 -10.71
N LYS A 16 -6.59 12.52 -10.10
CA LYS A 16 -6.35 12.71 -8.66
C LYS A 16 -7.35 11.92 -7.80
N ALA A 17 -8.64 11.94 -8.17
CA ALA A 17 -9.67 11.17 -7.47
C ALA A 17 -9.43 9.65 -7.57
N GLY A 18 -9.08 9.15 -8.76
CA GLY A 18 -8.74 7.74 -8.97
C GLY A 18 -7.52 7.28 -8.15
N ASN A 19 -6.52 8.15 -7.99
CA ASN A 19 -5.33 7.84 -7.19
C ASN A 19 -5.64 7.71 -5.70
N PHE A 20 -6.56 8.51 -5.16
CA PHE A 20 -6.96 8.39 -3.77
C PHE A 20 -7.63 7.03 -3.49
N ALA A 21 -8.56 6.61 -4.34
CA ALA A 21 -9.21 5.30 -4.22
C ALA A 21 -8.20 4.14 -4.27
N LYS A 22 -7.19 4.22 -5.16
CA LYS A 22 -6.09 3.24 -5.24
C LYS A 22 -5.27 3.19 -3.95
N LYS A 23 -4.93 4.35 -3.37
CA LYS A 23 -4.19 4.44 -2.10
C LYS A 23 -4.94 3.75 -0.96
N ILE A 24 -6.25 3.98 -0.84
CA ILE A 24 -7.07 3.35 0.20
C ILE A 24 -7.09 1.83 0.03
N LYS A 25 -7.37 1.32 -1.18
CA LYS A 25 -7.35 -0.13 -1.44
C LYS A 25 -6.00 -0.77 -1.11
N ALA A 26 -4.90 -0.13 -1.48
CA ALA A 26 -3.56 -0.61 -1.15
C ALA A 26 -3.29 -0.63 0.36
N LYS A 27 -3.71 0.42 1.10
CA LYS A 27 -3.59 0.48 2.56
C LYS A 27 -4.41 -0.61 3.25
N THR A 28 -5.64 -0.84 2.79
CA THR A 28 -6.51 -1.90 3.34
C THR A 28 -5.91 -3.28 3.10
N ARG A 29 -5.40 -3.55 1.89
CA ARG A 29 -4.75 -4.84 1.57
C ARG A 29 -3.51 -5.12 2.43
N ARG A 30 -2.68 -4.10 2.69
CA ARG A 30 -1.52 -4.23 3.59
C ARG A 30 -1.95 -4.58 5.02
N LYS A 31 -2.90 -3.81 5.57
CA LYS A 31 -3.44 -4.10 6.91
C LYS A 31 -4.00 -5.52 7.03
N MET A 32 -4.73 -5.97 6.01
CA MET A 32 -5.26 -7.34 5.98
C MET A 32 -4.13 -8.37 5.94
N HIS A 33 -3.11 -8.15 5.10
CA HIS A 33 -1.95 -9.04 5.02
C HIS A 33 -1.19 -9.14 6.35
N ASP A 34 -0.97 -8.01 7.02
CA ASP A 34 -0.27 -7.96 8.32
C ASP A 34 -1.06 -8.72 9.41
N LEU A 35 -2.39 -8.64 9.37
CA LEU A 35 -3.25 -9.38 10.29
C LEU A 35 -3.35 -10.88 9.96
N SER A 36 -3.32 -11.24 8.68
CA SER A 36 -3.49 -12.62 8.23
C SER A 36 -2.19 -13.42 8.20
N ASN A 37 -1.04 -12.75 8.29
CA ASN A 37 0.28 -13.37 8.31
C ASN A 37 1.03 -12.99 9.60
N PRO A 38 0.56 -13.38 10.78
CA PRO A 38 1.41 -13.39 11.96
C PRO A 38 2.60 -14.32 11.63
N LEU A 39 3.81 -13.77 11.58
CA LEU A 39 5.02 -14.57 11.39
C LEU A 39 5.10 -15.53 12.57
N GLU A 40 5.27 -16.83 12.27
CA GLU A 40 5.53 -17.79 13.35
C GLU A 40 6.81 -17.36 14.07
N PRO A 41 6.81 -17.37 15.42
CA PRO A 41 8.03 -17.15 16.17
C PRO A 41 9.07 -18.16 15.71
N ASP A 42 10.24 -17.68 15.31
CA ASP A 42 11.35 -18.56 14.93
C ASP A 42 11.77 -19.37 16.15
N GLU A 43 11.40 -20.66 16.15
CA GLU A 43 11.65 -21.62 17.24
C GLU A 43 13.15 -21.77 17.56
N PHE A 44 14.03 -21.30 16.67
CA PHE A 44 15.47 -21.37 16.81
C PHE A 44 16.15 -20.01 17.07
N ALA A 45 15.38 -18.93 17.24
CA ALA A 45 15.91 -17.57 17.43
C ALA A 45 16.87 -17.43 18.63
N ASP A 46 16.69 -18.27 19.65
CA ASP A 46 17.51 -18.28 20.87
C ASP A 46 18.67 -19.28 20.83
N MET A 47 18.79 -20.12 19.78
CA MET A 47 19.84 -21.16 19.71
C MET A 47 21.27 -20.62 19.66
N TRP A 48 21.45 -19.35 19.31
CA TRP A 48 22.75 -18.71 19.15
C TRP A 48 23.02 -17.59 20.17
N LYS A 49 22.24 -17.54 21.25
CA LYS A 49 22.36 -16.52 22.29
C LYS A 49 23.29 -16.91 23.46
N ASP A 50 23.86 -18.11 23.44
CA ASP A 50 24.71 -18.64 24.51
C ASP A 50 26.20 -18.71 24.13
N ASP A 51 26.82 -17.55 23.84
CA ASP A 51 28.28 -17.41 23.76
C ASP A 51 28.73 -16.08 24.42
N GLU A 52 28.50 -15.91 25.74
CA GLU A 52 29.31 -15.04 26.63
C GLU A 52 29.28 -15.51 28.09
#